data_AF-A0A7Y8HST8-F1
#
_entry.id   AF-A0A7Y8HST8-F1
#
_cell.length_a   1.000
_cell.length_b   1.000
_cell.length_c   1.000
_cell.angle_alpha   90.00
_cell.angle_beta   90.00
_cell.angle_gamma   90.00
#
_symmetry.space_group_name_H-M   'P 1'
#
loop_
_entity.id
_entity.type
_entity.pdbx_description
1 polymer ?
#
loop_
_entity_poly.entity_id
_entity_poly.type
_entity_poly.pdbx_seq_one_letter_code
_entity_poly.pdbx_strand_id
1 'polypeptide(L)'
;MNESARALMALFGTSHDLWTQMAPESMPSILTEFCGDVLVQLRHRVESQDWAQFEMRRICHMVTPALLLTGFGVPTAANQEIRVILTLTPLSSMPCAAENSCHPQSQDGIRAPVSTAMS
;
A
#
# COMPACT_ATOMS: atom_id res chain seq x y z
N MET A 1 -16.87 15.31 -11.56
CA MET A 1 -15.58 14.65 -11.23
C MET A 1 -14.63 15.70 -10.66
N ASN A 2 -14.08 15.49 -9.46
CA ASN A 2 -13.27 16.50 -8.76
C ASN A 2 -11.83 16.58 -9.31
N GLU A 3 -11.11 17.65 -8.96
CA GLU A 3 -9.76 17.93 -9.45
C GLU A 3 -8.75 16.86 -9.01
N SER A 4 -8.86 16.36 -7.77
CA SER A 4 -8.00 15.30 -7.25
C SER A 4 -8.14 13.99 -8.01
N ALA A 5 -9.37 13.59 -8.37
CA ALA A 5 -9.62 12.42 -9.21
C ALA A 5 -9.05 12.61 -10.61
N ARG A 6 -9.16 13.83 -11.17
CA ARG A 6 -8.57 14.17 -12.47
C ARG A 6 -7.05 14.12 -12.45
N ALA A 7 -6.42 14.63 -11.40
CA ALA A 7 -4.97 14.58 -11.21
C ALA A 7 -4.47 13.12 -11.04
N LEU A 8 -5.21 12.31 -10.28
CA LEU A 8 -4.89 10.89 -10.10
C LEU A 8 -5.03 10.10 -11.41
N MET A 9 -6.06 10.38 -12.21
CA MET A 9 -6.18 9.83 -13.57
C MET A 9 -5.08 10.34 -14.51
N ALA A 10 -4.63 11.59 -14.39
CA ALA A 10 -3.50 12.11 -15.16
C ALA A 10 -2.17 11.45 -14.77
N LEU A 11 -1.98 11.04 -13.51
CA LEU A 11 -0.82 10.24 -13.09
C LEU A 11 -0.83 8.83 -13.72
N PHE A 12 -2.01 8.24 -13.92
CA PHE A 12 -2.16 7.03 -14.74
C PHE A 12 -1.87 7.29 -16.23
N GLY A 13 -2.23 8.48 -16.74
CA GLY A 13 -1.96 8.92 -18.10
C GLY A 13 -0.50 9.32 -18.40
N THR A 14 0.33 9.55 -17.38
CA THR A 14 1.79 9.79 -17.54
C THR A 14 2.61 8.53 -17.33
N SER A 15 2.04 7.51 -16.67
CA SER A 15 2.57 6.13 -16.64
C SER A 15 2.23 5.34 -17.93
N HIS A 16 1.47 5.95 -18.85
CA HIS A 16 0.93 5.33 -20.06
C HIS A 16 1.97 4.94 -21.12
N ASP A 17 3.17 5.53 -21.09
CA ASP A 17 4.26 5.10 -21.99
C ASP A 17 4.68 3.64 -21.71
N LEU A 18 4.36 3.10 -20.52
CA LEU A 18 4.51 1.69 -20.17
C LEU A 18 3.22 0.86 -20.39
N TRP A 19 2.07 1.48 -20.64
CA TRP A 19 0.74 0.87 -20.75
C TRP A 19 0.06 1.16 -22.10
N THR A 20 0.83 1.21 -23.18
CA THR A 20 0.47 1.71 -24.52
C THR A 20 -0.66 0.98 -25.27
N GLN A 21 -1.37 0.02 -24.66
CA GLN A 21 -2.44 -0.75 -25.33
C GLN A 21 -3.81 -0.69 -24.66
N MET A 22 -4.00 0.13 -23.63
CA MET A 22 -5.33 0.35 -23.07
C MET A 22 -5.89 1.69 -23.56
N ALA A 23 -7.05 1.66 -24.21
CA ALA A 23 -7.80 2.87 -24.53
C ALA A 23 -8.00 3.70 -23.23
N PRO A 24 -8.11 5.04 -23.28
CA PRO A 24 -8.34 5.90 -22.11
C PRO A 24 -9.50 5.44 -21.22
N GLU A 25 -10.44 4.70 -21.79
CA GLU A 25 -11.63 4.12 -21.17
C GLU A 25 -11.36 2.78 -20.44
N SER A 26 -10.16 2.22 -20.51
CA SER A 26 -9.87 0.87 -20.02
C SER A 26 -9.30 0.94 -18.60
N MET A 27 -10.04 0.35 -17.66
CA MET A 27 -9.61 0.28 -16.27
C MET A 27 -8.35 -0.60 -16.14
N PRO A 28 -7.28 -0.16 -15.44
CA PRO A 28 -6.09 -0.96 -15.22
C PRO A 28 -6.42 -2.34 -14.64
N SER A 29 -5.77 -3.39 -15.17
CA SER A 29 -6.08 -4.79 -14.79
C SER A 29 -5.99 -5.01 -13.29
N ILE A 30 -5.01 -4.40 -12.62
CA ILE A 30 -4.82 -4.47 -11.18
C ILE A 30 -6.04 -3.97 -10.39
N LEU A 31 -6.75 -2.95 -10.89
CA LEU A 31 -7.95 -2.43 -10.25
C LEU A 31 -9.13 -3.37 -10.49
N THR A 32 -9.26 -3.93 -11.70
CA THR A 32 -10.30 -4.91 -11.99
C THR A 32 -10.13 -6.20 -11.21
N GLU A 33 -8.89 -6.71 -11.08
CA GLU A 33 -8.55 -7.90 -10.31
C GLU A 33 -8.84 -7.67 -8.82
N PHE A 34 -8.37 -6.54 -8.27
CA PHE A 34 -8.60 -6.22 -6.87
C PHE A 34 -10.09 -6.02 -6.56
N CYS A 35 -10.85 -5.41 -7.46
CA CYS A 35 -12.31 -5.32 -7.36
C CYS A 35 -12.95 -6.72 -7.34
N GLY A 36 -12.50 -7.61 -8.23
CA GLY A 36 -12.94 -9.01 -8.28
C GLY A 36 -12.69 -9.75 -6.96
N ASP A 37 -11.50 -9.58 -6.38
CA ASP A 37 -11.14 -10.18 -5.09
C ASP A 37 -12.09 -9.72 -3.96
N VAL A 38 -12.38 -8.42 -3.89
CA VAL A 38 -13.32 -7.85 -2.91
C VAL A 38 -14.74 -8.39 -3.14
N LEU A 39 -15.19 -8.48 -4.40
CA LEU A 39 -16.50 -9.03 -4.74
C LEU A 39 -16.64 -10.50 -4.35
N VAL A 40 -15.61 -11.32 -4.58
CA VAL A 40 -15.60 -12.74 -4.21
C VAL A 40 -15.72 -12.88 -2.69
N GLN A 41 -14.93 -12.13 -1.92
CA GLN A 41 -15.01 -12.15 -0.46
C GLN A 41 -16.37 -11.69 0.06
N LEU A 42 -16.95 -10.66 -0.57
CA LEU A 42 -18.25 -10.14 -0.21
C LEU A 42 -19.38 -11.13 -0.49
N ARG A 43 -19.33 -11.84 -1.62
CA ARG A 43 -20.28 -12.93 -1.92
C ARG A 43 -20.20 -14.05 -0.91
N HIS A 44 -19.00 -14.51 -0.59
CA HIS A 44 -18.79 -15.56 0.42
C HIS A 44 -19.42 -15.19 1.77
N ARG A 45 -19.28 -13.93 2.20
CA ARG A 45 -19.88 -13.45 3.45
C ARG A 45 -21.40 -13.40 3.39
N VAL A 46 -21.96 -12.91 2.29
CA VAL A 46 -23.42 -12.89 2.10
C VAL A 46 -23.99 -14.31 2.12
N GLU A 47 -23.33 -15.26 1.45
CA GLU A 47 -23.71 -16.68 1.46
C GLU A 47 -23.64 -17.29 2.85
N SER A 48 -22.65 -16.91 3.67
CA SER A 48 -22.54 -17.34 5.06
C SER A 48 -23.40 -16.51 6.04
N GLN A 49 -24.25 -15.60 5.55
CA GLN A 49 -25.03 -14.66 6.36
C GLN A 49 -24.19 -13.81 7.32
N ASP A 50 -22.91 -13.59 6.97
CA ASP A 50 -22.04 -12.65 7.66
C ASP A 50 -22.25 -11.25 7.06
N TRP A 51 -22.90 -10.39 7.84
CA TRP A 51 -23.21 -9.02 7.44
C TRP A 51 -22.17 -8.02 7.96
N ALA A 52 -21.02 -8.49 8.46
CA ALA A 52 -19.93 -7.61 8.84
C ALA A 52 -19.29 -6.97 7.60
N GLN A 53 -19.01 -5.67 7.73
CA GLN A 53 -18.18 -4.96 6.76
C GLN A 53 -16.73 -5.46 6.86
N PHE A 54 -16.01 -5.42 5.74
CA PHE A 54 -14.60 -5.80 5.73
C PHE A 54 -13.77 -4.91 4.82
N GLU A 55 -12.46 -4.91 5.07
CA GLU A 55 -11.45 -4.18 4.32
C GLU A 55 -10.42 -5.17 3.76
N MET A 56 -10.01 -4.95 2.51
CA MET A 56 -8.86 -5.58 1.87
C MET A 56 -7.90 -4.48 1.41
N ARG A 57 -6.60 -4.76 1.44
CA ARG A 57 -5.56 -3.79 1.03
C ARG A 57 -4.57 -4.45 0.08
N ARG A 58 -4.12 -3.72 -0.94
CA ARG A 58 -3.05 -4.13 -1.85
C ARG A 58 -2.20 -2.91 -2.23
N ILE A 59 -0.89 -3.09 -2.37
CA ILE A 59 -0.02 -2.03 -2.89
C ILE A 59 0.18 -2.26 -4.39
N CYS A 60 -0.06 -1.21 -5.19
CA CYS A 60 0.21 -1.18 -6.61
C CYS A 60 1.51 -0.42 -6.87
N HIS A 61 2.55 -1.15 -7.27
CA HIS A 61 3.87 -0.60 -7.61
C HIS A 61 4.03 -0.21 -9.08
N MET A 62 2.97 -0.37 -9.90
CA MET A 62 3.03 -0.09 -11.34
C MET A 62 2.95 1.39 -11.70
N VAL A 63 2.82 2.27 -10.71
CA VAL A 63 2.73 3.72 -10.85
C VAL A 63 3.63 4.39 -9.82
N THR A 64 4.07 5.61 -10.11
CA THR A 64 4.92 6.40 -9.20
C THR A 64 4.22 7.73 -8.85
N PRO A 65 3.99 8.03 -7.56
CA PRO A 65 4.25 7.16 -6.40
C PRO A 65 3.38 5.91 -6.41
N ALA A 66 3.82 4.85 -5.73
CA ALA A 66 3.03 3.62 -5.56
C ALA A 66 1.67 3.95 -4.93
N LEU A 67 0.63 3.18 -5.26
CA LEU A 67 -0.71 3.39 -4.71
C LEU A 67 -1.05 2.30 -3.68
N LEU A 68 -1.61 2.70 -2.55
CA LEU A 68 -2.37 1.82 -1.69
C LEU A 68 -3.80 1.72 -2.25
N LEU A 69 -4.17 0.53 -2.68
CA LEU A 69 -5.54 0.16 -3.04
C LEU A 69 -6.22 -0.36 -1.77
N THR A 70 -7.34 0.23 -1.40
CA THR A 70 -8.18 -0.27 -0.29
C THR A 70 -9.57 -0.57 -0.81
N GLY A 71 -10.04 -1.78 -0.54
CA GLY A 71 -11.35 -2.26 -0.98
C GLY A 71 -12.22 -2.61 0.20
N PHE A 72 -13.43 -2.07 0.23
CA PHE A 72 -14.39 -2.31 1.29
C PHE A 72 -15.58 -3.08 0.74
N GLY A 73 -15.92 -4.18 1.40
CA GLY A 73 -17.19 -4.86 1.19
C GLY A 73 -18.18 -4.44 2.25
N VAL A 74 -19.32 -3.90 1.83
CA VAL A 74 -20.38 -3.40 2.71
C VAL A 74 -21.67 -4.17 2.39
N PRO A 75 -21.88 -5.34 3.02
CA PRO A 75 -23.13 -6.07 2.91
C PRO A 75 -24.20 -5.43 3.81
N THR A 76 -25.45 -5.34 3.34
CA THR A 76 -26.56 -4.76 4.11
C THR A 76 -27.68 -5.78 4.29
N ALA A 77 -27.94 -6.22 5.52
CA ALA A 77 -28.98 -7.19 5.84
C ALA A 77 -30.40 -6.66 5.58
N ALA A 78 -30.61 -5.35 5.77
CA ALA A 78 -31.93 -4.72 5.75
C ALA A 78 -32.60 -4.75 4.36
N ASN A 79 -31.81 -4.65 3.29
CA ASN A 79 -32.30 -4.56 1.91
C ASN A 79 -31.57 -5.54 0.96
N GLN A 80 -30.73 -6.43 1.49
CA GLN A 80 -29.87 -7.33 0.72
C GLN A 80 -29.00 -6.61 -0.32
N GLU A 81 -28.72 -5.33 -0.09
CA GLU A 81 -27.85 -4.55 -0.95
C GLU A 81 -26.39 -4.84 -0.62
N ILE A 82 -25.59 -4.95 -1.68
CA ILE A 82 -24.18 -5.28 -1.62
C ILE A 82 -23.43 -4.13 -2.26
N ARG A 83 -22.56 -3.46 -1.50
CA ARG A 83 -21.74 -2.36 -2.00
C ARG A 83 -20.26 -2.71 -1.93
N VAL A 84 -19.53 -2.35 -2.97
CA VAL A 84 -18.06 -2.35 -2.98
C VAL A 84 -17.59 -0.91 -3.11
N ILE A 85 -16.65 -0.52 -2.26
CA ILE A 85 -16.02 0.79 -2.31
C ILE A 85 -14.52 0.58 -2.50
N LEU A 86 -13.95 1.22 -3.51
CA LEU A 86 -12.51 1.20 -3.76
C LEU A 86 -11.93 2.60 -3.53
N THR A 87 -10.84 2.68 -2.77
CA THR A 87 -10.05 3.90 -2.60
C THR A 87 -8.62 3.67 -3.06
N LEU A 88 -8.05 4.71 -3.67
CA LEU A 88 -6.68 4.71 -4.16
C LEU A 88 -5.95 5.85 -3.46
N THR A 89 -4.92 5.52 -2.69
CA THR A 89 -4.15 6.49 -1.91
C THR A 89 -2.69 6.46 -2.35
N PRO A 90 -2.13 7.57 -2.85
CA PRO A 90 -0.69 7.68 -3.09
C PRO A 90 0.12 7.40 -1.83
N LEU A 91 1.06 6.47 -1.91
CA LEU A 91 2.05 6.23 -0.87
C LEU A 91 3.16 7.27 -1.04
N SER A 92 3.19 8.25 -0.15
CA SER A 92 4.30 9.18 -0.07
C SER A 92 5.56 8.40 0.31
N SER A 93 6.50 8.27 -0.61
CA SER A 93 7.87 7.92 -0.25
C SER A 93 8.42 9.09 0.56
N MET A 94 8.50 8.95 1.89
CA MET A 94 9.44 9.79 2.63
C MET A 94 10.80 9.58 1.98
N PRO A 95 11.55 10.63 1.64
CA PRO A 95 12.96 10.46 1.31
C PRO A 95 13.56 9.69 2.48
N CYS A 96 14.24 8.57 2.22
CA CYS A 96 15.13 7.99 3.22
C CYS A 96 16.13 9.10 3.56
N ALA A 97 15.86 9.83 4.64
CA ALA A 97 16.92 10.49 5.35
C ALA A 97 17.81 9.34 5.83
N ALA A 98 18.87 9.08 5.07
CA ALA A 98 20.00 8.34 5.56
C ALA A 98 20.47 9.13 6.79
N GLU A 99 19.96 8.78 7.96
CA GLU A 99 20.62 9.10 9.21
C GLU A 99 21.92 8.30 9.20
N ASN A 100 22.92 8.92 8.58
CA ASN A 100 24.33 8.71 8.89
C ASN A 100 24.55 9.16 10.35
N SER A 101 23.96 8.42 11.28
CA SER A 101 24.34 8.48 12.69
C SER A 101 25.51 7.52 12.83
N CYS A 102 26.70 7.98 12.43
CA CYS A 102 27.95 7.37 12.85
C CYS A 102 27.92 7.31 14.37
N HIS A 103 27.79 6.09 14.90
CA HIS A 103 27.98 5.80 16.30
C HIS A 103 29.35 6.38 16.75
N PRO A 104 29.42 7.22 17.79
CA PRO A 104 30.70 7.48 18.43
C PRO A 104 31.15 6.17 19.10
N GLN A 105 32.34 5.70 18.74
CA GLN A 105 33.02 4.58 19.40
C GLN A 105 33.12 4.89 20.90
N SER A 106 32.38 4.14 21.72
CA SER A 106 32.57 4.10 23.16
C SER A 106 33.79 3.21 23.42
N GLN A 107 34.97 3.82 23.53
CA GLN A 107 36.14 3.18 24.11
C GLN A 107 35.91 3.10 25.62
N ASP A 108 35.44 1.94 26.10
CA ASP A 108 35.64 1.58 27.49
C ASP A 108 36.03 0.11 27.57
N GLY A 109 37.30 -0.12 27.89
CA GLY A 109 37.97 -1.42 27.82
C GLY A 109 39.22 -1.43 28.70
N ILE A 110 39.01 -1.18 29.99
CA ILE A 110 39.62 -1.88 31.13
C ILE A 110 41.14 -2.18 31.03
N ARG A 111 41.91 -1.29 31.65
CA ARG A 111 43.12 -1.47 32.48
C ARG A 111 43.68 -2.90 32.62
N ALA A 112 44.96 -3.08 32.26
CA ALA A 112 45.84 -4.11 32.82
C ALA A 112 47.00 -3.43 33.60
N PRO A 113 47.32 -3.83 34.84
CA PRO A 113 48.49 -3.31 35.54
C PRO A 113 49.76 -4.11 35.16
N VAL A 114 50.80 -3.37 34.78
CA VAL A 114 52.18 -3.86 34.70
C VAL A 114 52.65 -4.22 36.11
N SER A 115 53.04 -5.48 36.31
CA SER A 115 53.87 -5.91 37.45
C SER A 115 55.28 -6.18 36.94
N THR A 116 56.22 -5.39 37.43
CA THR A 116 57.66 -5.48 37.15
C THR A 116 58.35 -6.11 38.35
N ALA A 117 58.94 -7.29 38.18
CA ALA A 117 59.92 -7.97 39.05
C ALA A 117 60.30 -9.29 38.35
N MET A 118 61.54 -9.77 38.20
CA MET A 118 62.90 -9.38 38.56
C MET A 118 63.84 -10.22 37.67
N SER A 119 65.04 -9.72 37.37
CA SER A 119 66.34 -10.39 37.61
C SER A 119 67.48 -9.42 37.32
#